data_AF-A0A7J4PFT7-F1
#
_entry.id   AF-A0A7J4PFT7-F1
#
_cell.length_a   1.000
_cell.length_b   1.000
_cell.length_c   1.000
_cell.angle_alpha   90.00
_cell.angle_beta   90.00
_cell.angle_gamma   90.00
#
_symmetry.space_group_name_H-M   'P 1'
#
loop_
_entity.id
_entity.type
_entity.pdbx_description
1 polymer ?
#
loop_
_entity_poly.entity_id
_entity_poly.type
_entity_poly.pdbx_seq_one_letter_code
_entity_poly.pdbx_strand_id
1 'polypeptide(L)'
;MPLENYGVLKGKAIDSKNGVGNKPHFQILIIDNEFRYRIAVNVKSGVEPSVLYYYLDEEFDHPIREELENVPFGFHLLESIPGGISLDYIRGNFLDCTKMKLLPHNVPGPENDLNELIHKYIFRAIGMENSEVYAFGERWGPEEERDRYFGFKPGNGIHDIHMNQGNSEKWEGDNGVWQDGGLIIHLPDEKKWVAIYLAFQSQCFHTDDISGNKLPEVCDGEAEGEKDVQIIAAHVNPEGRDLGLESVILLNTTPDPVDLTGWALADKNKKKENLSGVINPGEAKRIKLSGEGVQLSNKGGIITLLDDRGIKIHGVKYTKEEATRPGWTIVF
;
A
#
# COMPACT_ATOMS: atom_id res chain seq x y z
N MET A 1 -14.64 -5.85 -13.68
CA MET A 1 -14.66 -6.92 -12.63
C MET A 1 -13.36 -6.76 -11.88
N PRO A 2 -13.26 -7.18 -10.61
CA PRO A 2 -11.97 -7.21 -9.92
C PRO A 2 -10.91 -7.90 -10.78
N LEU A 3 -9.64 -7.57 -10.57
CA LEU A 3 -8.54 -8.05 -11.40
C LEU A 3 -8.49 -9.58 -11.40
N GLU A 4 -8.39 -10.20 -12.57
CA GLU A 4 -8.46 -11.66 -12.71
C GLU A 4 -7.10 -12.31 -12.43
N ASN A 5 -6.02 -11.65 -12.86
CA ASN A 5 -4.65 -12.15 -12.76
C ASN A 5 -3.77 -11.26 -11.87
N TYR A 6 -4.30 -10.88 -10.71
CA TYR A 6 -3.56 -10.07 -9.74
C TYR A 6 -2.35 -10.83 -9.18
N GLY A 7 -1.22 -10.14 -9.05
CA GLY A 7 -0.03 -10.71 -8.46
C GLY A 7 1.13 -9.75 -8.35
N VAL A 8 2.32 -10.31 -8.11
CA VAL A 8 3.58 -9.58 -8.05
C VAL A 8 4.60 -10.17 -9.02
N LEU A 9 5.20 -9.31 -9.84
CA LEU A 9 6.40 -9.64 -10.61
C LEU A 9 7.63 -9.18 -9.84
N LYS A 10 8.51 -10.11 -9.48
CA LYS A 10 9.86 -9.81 -8.99
C LYS A 10 10.87 -9.99 -10.12
N GLY A 11 11.69 -8.99 -10.39
CA GLY A 11 12.75 -9.13 -11.38
C GLY A 11 13.77 -8.00 -11.39
N LYS A 12 14.72 -8.09 -12.33
CA LYS A 12 15.79 -7.11 -12.52
C LYS A 12 15.40 -6.14 -13.65
N ALA A 13 15.39 -4.85 -13.36
CA ALA A 13 15.26 -3.84 -14.41
C ALA A 13 16.52 -3.74 -15.25
N ILE A 14 16.36 -3.70 -16.57
CA ILE A 14 17.48 -3.59 -17.53
C ILE A 14 17.33 -2.46 -18.55
N ASP A 15 16.13 -1.93 -18.74
CA ASP A 15 15.86 -0.80 -19.62
C ASP A 15 14.58 -0.08 -19.20
N SER A 16 14.39 1.18 -19.62
CA SER A 16 13.16 1.93 -19.39
C SER A 16 12.87 2.94 -20.50
N LYS A 17 11.61 3.31 -20.67
CA LYS A 17 11.16 4.33 -21.63
C LYS A 17 10.11 5.22 -20.99
N ASN A 18 10.27 6.53 -21.17
CA ASN A 18 9.31 7.51 -20.70
C ASN A 18 7.95 7.31 -21.39
N GLY A 19 6.86 7.58 -20.65
CA GLY A 19 5.52 7.58 -21.18
C GLY A 19 5.29 8.78 -22.09
N VAL A 20 4.92 8.51 -23.34
CA VAL A 20 4.62 9.53 -24.37
C VAL A 20 3.24 9.28 -25.00
N GLY A 21 2.62 10.34 -25.54
CA GLY A 21 1.35 10.26 -26.26
C GLY A 21 0.09 10.46 -25.39
N ASN A 22 -1.06 9.96 -25.86
CA ASN A 22 -2.38 10.27 -25.27
C ASN A 22 -2.74 9.42 -24.04
N LYS A 23 -2.15 8.22 -23.91
CA LYS A 23 -2.29 7.35 -22.73
C LYS A 23 -0.88 6.92 -22.28
N PRO A 24 -0.06 7.88 -21.82
CA PRO A 24 1.33 7.63 -21.53
C PRO A 24 1.43 6.67 -20.33
N HIS A 25 2.22 5.63 -20.50
CA HIS A 25 2.65 4.75 -19.44
C HIS A 25 4.17 4.73 -19.45
N PHE A 26 4.78 4.89 -18.28
CA PHE A 26 6.22 4.65 -18.14
C PHE A 26 6.47 3.16 -18.29
N GLN A 27 7.43 2.80 -19.15
CA GLN A 27 7.70 1.40 -19.48
C GLN A 27 9.01 0.97 -18.84
N ILE A 28 9.01 -0.18 -18.18
CA ILE A 28 10.22 -0.78 -17.61
C ILE A 28 10.37 -2.18 -18.19
N LEU A 29 11.55 -2.48 -18.71
CA LEU A 29 11.90 -3.83 -19.13
C LEU A 29 12.50 -4.57 -17.93
N ILE A 30 11.81 -5.62 -17.53
CA ILE A 30 12.23 -6.54 -16.47
C ILE A 30 12.67 -7.86 -17.09
N ILE A 31 13.71 -8.45 -16.51
CA ILE A 31 14.07 -9.85 -16.73
C ILE A 31 13.93 -10.63 -15.44
N ASP A 32 13.45 -11.86 -15.56
CA ASP A 32 13.69 -12.90 -14.56
C ASP A 32 14.72 -13.91 -15.12
N ASN A 33 14.74 -15.13 -14.59
CA ASN A 33 15.66 -16.18 -15.04
C ASN A 33 15.32 -16.77 -16.43
N GLU A 34 14.11 -16.58 -16.94
CA GLU A 34 13.58 -17.29 -18.12
C GLU A 34 12.93 -16.35 -19.15
N PHE A 35 12.20 -15.34 -18.69
CA PHE A 35 11.35 -14.47 -19.47
C PHE A 35 11.72 -12.99 -19.33
N ARG A 36 11.20 -12.23 -20.29
CA ARG A 36 11.18 -10.77 -20.25
C ARG A 36 9.76 -10.32 -20.02
N TYR A 37 9.62 -9.23 -19.29
CA TYR A 37 8.34 -8.62 -18.95
C TYR A 37 8.42 -7.12 -19.18
N ARG A 38 7.30 -6.52 -19.57
CA ARG A 38 7.12 -5.08 -19.55
C ARG A 38 6.26 -4.70 -18.37
N ILE A 39 6.74 -3.82 -17.51
CA ILE A 39 5.92 -3.14 -16.52
C ILE A 39 5.39 -1.86 -17.19
N ALA A 40 4.07 -1.67 -17.18
CA ALA A 40 3.41 -0.49 -17.73
C ALA A 40 2.82 0.35 -16.59
N VAL A 41 3.55 1.36 -16.14
CA VAL A 41 3.14 2.21 -15.02
C VAL A 41 2.32 3.39 -15.53
N ASN A 42 1.11 3.57 -14.98
CA ASN A 42 0.27 4.71 -15.33
C ASN A 42 0.95 6.02 -14.91
N VAL A 43 1.20 6.92 -15.86
CA VAL A 43 1.68 8.27 -15.55
C VAL A 43 0.62 9.34 -15.82
N LYS A 44 -0.51 8.97 -16.44
CA LYS A 44 -1.62 9.88 -16.73
C LYS A 44 -2.94 9.11 -16.79
N SER A 45 -4.02 9.71 -16.29
CA SER A 45 -5.37 9.18 -16.49
C SER A 45 -5.87 9.40 -17.91
N GLY A 46 -6.66 8.46 -18.40
CA GLY A 46 -7.39 8.58 -19.67
C GLY A 46 -8.66 9.42 -19.57
N VAL A 47 -9.04 9.88 -18.37
CA VAL A 47 -10.17 10.77 -18.09
C VAL A 47 -9.68 11.99 -17.31
N GLU A 48 -10.37 13.12 -17.43
CA GLU A 48 -10.07 14.31 -16.61
C GLU A 48 -10.65 14.14 -15.19
N PRO A 49 -9.95 14.57 -14.13
CA PRO A 49 -8.61 15.16 -14.13
C PRO A 49 -7.51 14.16 -14.51
N SER A 50 -6.68 14.52 -15.49
CA SER A 50 -5.71 13.56 -16.06
C SER A 50 -4.44 13.35 -15.20
N VAL A 51 -4.25 14.16 -14.17
CA VAL A 51 -3.14 14.10 -13.21
C VAL A 51 -3.42 13.02 -12.15
N LEU A 52 -2.38 12.33 -11.69
CA LEU A 52 -2.48 11.30 -10.66
C LEU A 52 -2.03 11.85 -9.30
N TYR A 53 -2.61 11.28 -8.26
CA TYR A 53 -2.01 11.30 -6.94
C TYR A 53 -0.82 10.36 -6.92
N TYR A 54 0.23 10.80 -6.23
CA TYR A 54 1.48 10.07 -6.13
C TYR A 54 2.06 10.14 -4.72
N TYR A 55 2.60 9.02 -4.23
CA TYR A 55 3.38 8.97 -3.00
C TYR A 55 4.67 8.17 -3.19
N LEU A 56 5.78 8.79 -2.77
CA LEU A 56 7.10 8.21 -2.70
C LEU A 56 7.41 7.88 -1.25
N ASP A 57 7.54 6.60 -0.93
CA ASP A 57 8.16 6.18 0.32
C ASP A 57 9.62 5.83 0.03
N GLU A 58 10.54 6.78 0.27
CA GLU A 58 11.96 6.53 0.06
C GLU A 58 12.56 5.59 1.11
N GLU A 59 11.90 5.43 2.25
CA GLU A 59 12.38 4.60 3.36
C GLU A 59 11.29 3.57 3.65
N PHE A 60 10.86 2.85 2.60
CA PHE A 60 9.75 1.91 2.68
C PHE A 60 10.02 0.89 3.76
N ASP A 61 9.32 1.04 4.87
CA ASP A 61 9.44 0.17 6.03
C ASP A 61 8.09 -0.44 6.36
N HIS A 62 7.90 -1.70 5.98
CA HIS A 62 6.65 -2.43 6.12
C HIS A 62 6.93 -3.90 6.45
N PRO A 63 6.09 -4.56 7.27
CA PRO A 63 6.26 -5.97 7.62
C PRO A 63 6.50 -6.90 6.44
N ILE A 64 5.85 -6.62 5.29
CA ILE A 64 5.93 -7.48 4.09
C ILE A 64 7.33 -7.56 3.47
N ARG A 65 8.30 -6.71 3.87
CA ARG A 65 9.65 -6.73 3.29
C ARG A 65 10.31 -8.11 3.41
N GLU A 66 10.19 -8.75 4.58
CA GLU A 66 10.73 -10.10 4.79
C GLU A 66 10.08 -11.12 3.85
N GLU A 67 8.77 -11.07 3.68
CA GLU A 67 8.08 -11.96 2.75
C GLU A 67 8.46 -11.67 1.29
N LEU A 68 8.66 -10.39 0.91
CA LEU A 68 9.06 -10.00 -0.45
C LEU A 68 10.47 -10.45 -0.82
N GLU A 69 11.42 -10.42 0.11
CA GLU A 69 12.77 -10.95 -0.14
C GLU A 69 12.72 -12.43 -0.56
N ASN A 70 11.78 -13.18 0.03
CA ASN A 70 11.60 -14.61 -0.21
C ASN A 70 10.79 -14.94 -1.48
N VAL A 71 10.17 -13.93 -2.13
CA VAL A 71 9.51 -14.14 -3.42
C VAL A 71 10.56 -14.53 -4.46
N PRO A 72 10.39 -15.65 -5.20
CA PRO A 72 11.28 -16.00 -6.30
C PRO A 72 11.22 -14.99 -7.44
N PHE A 73 12.26 -14.89 -8.26
CA PHE A 73 12.19 -14.14 -9.52
C PHE A 73 11.08 -14.71 -10.43
N GLY A 74 10.37 -13.81 -11.13
CA GLY A 74 9.23 -14.12 -11.97
C GLY A 74 7.90 -13.60 -11.39
N PHE A 75 6.81 -13.91 -12.09
CA PHE A 75 5.46 -13.51 -11.69
C PHE A 75 4.80 -14.55 -10.80
N HIS A 76 4.21 -14.10 -9.69
CA HIS A 76 3.47 -14.91 -8.74
C HIS A 76 2.05 -14.38 -8.60
N LEU A 77 1.06 -15.25 -8.83
CA LEU A 77 -0.33 -14.94 -8.53
C LEU A 77 -0.50 -14.78 -7.01
N LEU A 78 -1.26 -13.76 -6.62
CA LEU A 78 -1.58 -13.49 -5.23
C LEU A 78 -3.08 -13.61 -5.00
N GLU A 79 -3.46 -14.19 -3.88
CA GLU A 79 -4.83 -14.15 -3.42
C GLU A 79 -5.13 -12.77 -2.82
N SER A 80 -6.26 -12.18 -3.20
CA SER A 80 -6.72 -10.87 -2.70
C SER A 80 -7.33 -11.00 -1.30
N ILE A 81 -6.51 -11.37 -0.33
CA ILE A 81 -6.91 -11.63 1.06
C ILE A 81 -6.00 -10.90 2.07
N PRO A 82 -6.49 -10.60 3.28
CA PRO A 82 -5.66 -10.05 4.34
C PRO A 82 -4.56 -11.03 4.80
N GLY A 83 -3.49 -10.50 5.38
CA GLY A 83 -2.39 -11.28 5.95
C GLY A 83 -1.33 -11.77 4.96
N GLY A 84 -1.57 -11.62 3.65
CA GLY A 84 -0.60 -11.87 2.59
C GLY A 84 0.29 -10.66 2.26
N ILE A 85 0.92 -10.72 1.09
CA ILE A 85 1.75 -9.62 0.54
C ILE A 85 1.01 -8.75 -0.49
N SER A 86 -0.26 -9.06 -0.76
CA SER A 86 -1.14 -8.27 -1.62
C SER A 86 -1.26 -6.85 -1.10
N LEU A 87 -1.25 -5.87 -2.01
CA LEU A 87 -1.34 -4.47 -1.61
C LEU A 87 -2.81 -4.07 -1.42
N ASP A 88 -3.06 -3.34 -0.35
CA ASP A 88 -4.28 -2.57 -0.13
C ASP A 88 -3.89 -1.31 0.62
N TYR A 89 -3.90 -0.16 -0.06
CA TYR A 89 -3.35 1.09 0.44
C TYR A 89 -3.94 1.47 1.81
N ILE A 90 -5.23 1.21 1.98
CA ILE A 90 -6.00 1.56 3.17
C ILE A 90 -5.84 0.47 4.23
N ARG A 91 -6.21 -0.78 3.89
CA ARG A 91 -6.32 -1.90 4.84
C ARG A 91 -4.98 -2.45 5.27
N GLY A 92 -3.98 -2.33 4.40
CA GLY A 92 -2.61 -2.75 4.65
C GLY A 92 -1.74 -1.70 5.34
N ASN A 93 -2.24 -0.48 5.59
CA ASN A 93 -1.43 0.62 6.16
C ASN A 93 -0.15 0.93 5.35
N PHE A 94 -0.21 0.84 4.01
CA PHE A 94 0.95 1.09 3.16
C PHE A 94 1.37 2.56 3.12
N LEU A 95 0.39 3.46 3.12
CA LEU A 95 0.63 4.90 3.14
C LEU A 95 -0.43 5.66 3.93
N ASP A 96 -0.08 6.89 4.28
CA ASP A 96 -1.02 7.93 4.66
C ASP A 96 -1.46 8.66 3.39
N CYS A 97 -2.70 8.42 2.94
CA CYS A 97 -3.21 8.97 1.68
C CYS A 97 -3.22 10.50 1.65
N THR A 98 -3.24 11.18 2.81
CA THR A 98 -3.14 12.65 2.89
C THR A 98 -1.76 13.18 2.48
N LYS A 99 -0.74 12.31 2.45
CA LYS A 99 0.61 12.64 1.99
C LYS A 99 0.78 12.47 0.49
N MET A 100 -0.21 11.94 -0.23
CA MET A 100 -0.14 11.86 -1.68
C MET A 100 -0.16 13.27 -2.28
N LYS A 101 0.66 13.49 -3.31
CA LYS A 101 0.78 14.77 -4.00
C LYS A 101 0.29 14.64 -5.42
N LEU A 102 -0.35 15.68 -5.94
CA LEU A 102 -0.61 15.79 -7.37
C LEU A 102 0.70 16.06 -8.09
N LEU A 103 1.04 15.19 -9.05
CA LEU A 103 2.23 15.37 -9.86
C LEU A 103 1.86 15.24 -11.34
N PRO A 104 2.10 16.28 -12.16
CA PRO A 104 1.85 16.19 -13.59
C PRO A 104 2.73 15.11 -14.21
N HIS A 105 2.30 14.58 -15.36
CA HIS A 105 2.98 13.45 -15.99
C HIS A 105 4.27 13.82 -16.75
N ASN A 106 4.36 15.06 -17.24
CA ASN A 106 5.50 15.57 -18.01
C ASN A 106 5.45 17.11 -18.06
N VAL A 107 6.38 17.79 -17.42
CA VAL A 107 6.49 19.26 -17.47
C VAL A 107 7.97 19.69 -17.54
N PRO A 108 8.30 20.84 -18.14
CA PRO A 108 9.69 21.30 -18.18
C PRO A 108 10.24 21.60 -16.77
N GLY A 109 11.48 21.20 -16.52
CA GLY A 109 12.18 21.40 -15.25
C GLY A 109 12.52 20.07 -14.60
N PRO A 110 13.50 20.02 -13.68
CA PRO A 110 13.92 18.76 -13.06
C PRO A 110 13.06 18.39 -11.85
N GLU A 111 12.84 17.09 -11.70
CA GLU A 111 12.17 16.40 -10.58
C GLU A 111 10.76 16.92 -10.28
N ASN A 112 10.03 17.31 -11.32
CA ASN A 112 8.70 17.91 -11.18
C ASN A 112 7.59 17.14 -11.92
N ASP A 113 7.91 15.95 -12.46
CA ASP A 113 6.94 15.07 -13.10
C ASP A 113 7.12 13.57 -12.78
N LEU A 114 6.06 12.79 -13.08
CA LEU A 114 6.02 11.36 -12.80
C LEU A 114 7.02 10.54 -13.62
N ASN A 115 7.31 10.91 -14.87
CA ASN A 115 8.29 10.19 -15.68
C ASN A 115 9.67 10.32 -15.04
N GLU A 116 10.08 11.53 -14.68
CA GLU A 116 11.39 11.78 -14.07
C GLU A 116 11.53 11.09 -12.72
N LEU A 117 10.48 11.11 -11.91
CA LEU A 117 10.49 10.46 -10.61
C LEU A 117 10.67 8.95 -10.75
N ILE A 118 9.85 8.28 -11.56
CA ILE A 118 9.95 6.83 -11.77
C ILE A 118 11.31 6.50 -12.40
N HIS A 119 11.75 7.30 -13.38
CA HIS A 119 13.04 7.14 -14.04
C HIS A 119 14.19 7.19 -13.04
N LYS A 120 14.19 8.12 -12.08
CA LYS A 120 15.25 8.26 -11.06
C LYS A 120 15.52 6.95 -10.32
N TYR A 121 14.49 6.29 -9.81
CA TYR A 121 14.65 5.05 -9.04
C TYR A 121 14.88 3.82 -9.94
N ILE A 122 14.22 3.75 -11.10
CA ILE A 122 14.43 2.65 -12.04
C ILE A 122 15.83 2.69 -12.66
N PHE A 123 16.34 3.86 -13.02
CA PHE A 123 17.70 4.01 -13.52
C PHE A 123 18.74 3.59 -12.47
N ARG A 124 18.50 3.95 -11.20
CA ARG A 124 19.32 3.49 -10.08
C ARG A 124 19.29 1.97 -9.93
N ALA A 125 18.10 1.37 -10.01
CA ALA A 125 17.95 -0.08 -10.00
C ALA A 125 18.69 -0.73 -11.18
N ILE A 126 18.54 -0.25 -12.41
CA ILE A 126 19.24 -0.77 -13.58
C ILE A 126 20.76 -0.83 -13.33
N GLY A 127 21.35 0.23 -12.77
CA GLY A 127 22.78 0.33 -12.50
C GLY A 127 23.34 -0.55 -11.37
N MET A 128 22.50 -1.18 -10.54
CA MET A 128 22.92 -1.94 -9.36
C MET A 128 22.68 -3.44 -9.55
N GLU A 129 23.73 -4.25 -9.69
CA GLU A 129 23.64 -5.68 -10.05
C GLU A 129 22.54 -6.45 -9.29
N ASN A 130 22.50 -6.30 -7.96
CA ASN A 130 21.59 -7.03 -7.08
C ASN A 130 20.24 -6.36 -6.84
N SER A 131 19.92 -5.26 -7.54
CA SER A 131 18.62 -4.58 -7.36
C SER A 131 17.45 -5.49 -7.73
N GLU A 132 16.36 -5.37 -7.01
CA GLU A 132 15.14 -6.12 -7.29
C GLU A 132 13.97 -5.14 -7.44
N VAL A 133 13.17 -5.28 -8.50
CA VAL A 133 11.94 -4.52 -8.73
C VAL A 133 10.76 -5.46 -8.56
N TYR A 134 9.80 -5.01 -7.77
CA TYR A 134 8.53 -5.66 -7.49
C TYR A 134 7.41 -4.82 -8.09
N ALA A 135 6.68 -5.38 -9.04
CA ALA A 135 5.49 -4.74 -9.62
C ALA A 135 4.24 -5.50 -9.25
N PHE A 136 3.33 -4.81 -8.56
CA PHE A 136 2.02 -5.31 -8.19
C PHE A 136 0.98 -4.77 -9.16
N GLY A 137 0.09 -5.65 -9.59
CA GLY A 137 -0.96 -5.33 -10.56
C GLY A 137 -1.45 -6.60 -11.25
N GLU A 138 -2.12 -6.43 -12.38
CA GLU A 138 -2.60 -7.55 -13.18
C GLU A 138 -1.54 -7.98 -14.20
N ARG A 139 -1.43 -9.29 -14.46
CA ARG A 139 -0.58 -9.81 -15.53
C ARG A 139 -1.36 -9.94 -16.83
N TRP A 140 -0.76 -9.46 -17.93
CA TRP A 140 -1.18 -9.82 -19.28
C TRP A 140 -0.16 -10.74 -19.96
N GLY A 141 -0.65 -11.54 -20.91
CA GLY A 141 0.17 -12.50 -21.64
C GLY A 141 0.52 -13.77 -20.83
N PRO A 142 1.40 -14.64 -21.36
CA PRO A 142 2.17 -14.47 -22.58
C PRO A 142 1.29 -14.38 -23.84
N GLU A 143 1.59 -13.42 -24.69
CA GLU A 143 0.96 -13.17 -25.99
C GLU A 143 1.85 -13.70 -27.12
N GLU A 144 1.24 -14.15 -28.21
CA GLU A 144 1.97 -14.55 -29.42
C GLU A 144 2.68 -13.38 -30.10
N GLU A 145 2.18 -12.17 -29.93
CA GLU A 145 2.77 -10.98 -30.53
C GLU A 145 4.02 -10.53 -29.77
N ARG A 146 4.89 -9.80 -30.47
CA ARG A 146 6.05 -9.15 -29.85
C ARG A 146 5.59 -7.98 -28.99
N ASP A 147 6.27 -7.77 -27.87
CA ASP A 147 6.12 -6.55 -27.11
C ASP A 147 6.43 -5.33 -27.97
N ARG A 148 5.54 -4.35 -27.98
CA ARG A 148 5.61 -3.18 -28.88
C ARG A 148 6.68 -2.17 -28.48
N TYR A 149 7.14 -2.19 -27.22
CA TYR A 149 8.09 -1.21 -26.70
C TYR A 149 9.52 -1.73 -26.74
N PHE A 150 9.74 -3.00 -26.39
CA PHE A 150 11.04 -3.62 -26.23
C PHE A 150 11.28 -4.80 -27.18
N GLY A 151 10.29 -5.24 -27.96
CA GLY A 151 10.46 -6.17 -29.08
C GLY A 151 10.67 -7.64 -28.70
N PHE A 152 10.59 -8.01 -27.42
CA PHE A 152 10.72 -9.40 -26.97
C PHE A 152 9.46 -10.23 -27.29
N LYS A 153 9.61 -11.56 -27.39
CA LYS A 153 8.53 -12.53 -27.62
C LYS A 153 8.71 -13.72 -26.66
N PRO A 154 7.64 -14.27 -26.05
CA PRO A 154 6.25 -13.78 -26.09
C PRO A 154 6.10 -12.40 -25.42
N GLY A 155 5.14 -11.60 -25.87
CA GLY A 155 4.78 -10.36 -25.18
C GLY A 155 4.18 -10.69 -23.82
N ASN A 156 4.59 -10.04 -22.74
CA ASN A 156 4.20 -10.40 -21.38
C ASN A 156 4.47 -9.21 -20.46
N GLY A 157 3.70 -9.03 -19.38
CA GLY A 157 3.94 -7.92 -18.47
C GLY A 157 2.84 -7.65 -17.45
N ILE A 158 2.99 -6.52 -16.75
CA ILE A 158 2.16 -6.10 -15.60
C ILE A 158 1.59 -4.69 -15.80
N HIS A 159 0.27 -4.53 -15.66
CA HIS A 159 -0.48 -3.25 -15.72
C HIS A 159 -1.33 -3.06 -14.46
N ASP A 160 -2.18 -2.03 -14.45
CA ASP A 160 -3.02 -1.65 -13.30
C ASP A 160 -2.19 -1.41 -12.04
N ILE A 161 -1.07 -0.70 -12.23
CA ILE A 161 -0.07 -0.35 -11.21
C ILE A 161 -0.47 0.98 -10.57
N HIS A 162 -1.64 0.97 -9.92
CA HIS A 162 -2.21 2.05 -9.13
C HIS A 162 -3.22 1.45 -8.15
N MET A 163 -3.83 2.28 -7.31
CA MET A 163 -4.95 1.87 -6.46
C MET A 163 -6.08 1.27 -7.32
N ASN A 164 -6.54 0.05 -7.01
CA ASN A 164 -7.54 -0.71 -7.79
C ASN A 164 -8.85 -0.86 -7.01
N GLN A 165 -9.23 0.21 -6.32
CA GLN A 165 -10.43 0.33 -5.50
C GLN A 165 -10.88 1.79 -5.44
N GLY A 166 -12.11 2.02 -4.95
CA GLY A 166 -12.68 3.36 -4.80
C GLY A 166 -13.03 4.04 -6.12
N ASN A 167 -13.03 3.31 -7.25
CA ASN A 167 -13.50 3.81 -8.53
C ASN A 167 -15.01 4.06 -8.49
N SER A 168 -15.46 5.02 -9.31
CA SER A 168 -16.87 5.36 -9.48
C SER A 168 -17.35 5.14 -10.92
N GLU A 169 -18.67 5.24 -11.11
CA GLU A 169 -19.33 5.18 -12.40
C GLU A 169 -18.98 3.91 -13.18
N LYS A 170 -18.59 4.03 -14.46
CA LYS A 170 -18.31 2.91 -15.35
C LYS A 170 -17.13 2.03 -14.94
N TRP A 171 -16.30 2.47 -13.99
CA TRP A 171 -15.12 1.75 -13.50
C TRP A 171 -15.35 1.09 -12.14
N GLU A 172 -16.54 1.23 -11.55
CA GLU A 172 -16.88 0.59 -10.26
C GLU A 172 -16.67 -0.93 -10.30
N GLY A 173 -16.91 -1.53 -11.46
CA GLY A 173 -16.72 -2.96 -11.65
C GLY A 173 -15.29 -3.44 -11.42
N ASP A 174 -14.28 -2.57 -11.48
CA ASP A 174 -12.87 -2.95 -11.35
C ASP A 174 -12.38 -2.87 -9.90
N ASN A 175 -13.23 -2.38 -8.99
CA ASN A 175 -12.93 -2.32 -7.57
C ASN A 175 -12.79 -3.70 -6.94
N GLY A 176 -11.86 -3.80 -5.98
CA GLY A 176 -11.67 -4.97 -5.16
C GLY A 176 -10.69 -4.68 -4.04
N VAL A 177 -10.86 -5.37 -2.91
CA VAL A 177 -9.96 -5.28 -1.77
C VAL A 177 -8.69 -6.11 -2.03
N TRP A 178 -7.55 -5.71 -1.44
CA TRP A 178 -6.29 -6.48 -1.53
C TRP A 178 -5.81 -6.79 -2.96
N GLN A 179 -6.01 -5.85 -3.88
CA GLN A 179 -5.54 -5.97 -5.27
C GLN A 179 -4.97 -4.65 -5.81
N ASP A 180 -4.55 -3.74 -4.92
CA ASP A 180 -3.94 -2.50 -5.36
C ASP A 180 -2.61 -2.78 -6.05
N GLY A 181 -2.29 -1.96 -7.04
CA GLY A 181 -1.03 -1.96 -7.74
C GLY A 181 0.01 -1.04 -7.09
N GLY A 182 1.26 -1.17 -7.51
CA GLY A 182 2.35 -0.33 -7.01
C GLY A 182 3.71 -0.87 -7.42
N LEU A 183 4.75 -0.06 -7.23
CA LEU A 183 6.13 -0.51 -7.38
C LEU A 183 6.86 -0.48 -6.05
N ILE A 184 7.60 -1.53 -5.76
CA ILE A 184 8.57 -1.57 -4.68
C ILE A 184 9.93 -1.91 -5.28
N ILE A 185 10.98 -1.20 -4.86
CA ILE A 185 12.34 -1.35 -5.37
C ILE A 185 13.25 -1.61 -4.19
N HIS A 186 13.92 -2.75 -4.21
CA HIS A 186 14.96 -3.09 -3.25
C HIS A 186 16.33 -2.79 -3.86
N LEU A 187 17.11 -1.99 -3.14
CA LEU A 187 18.49 -1.60 -3.47
C LEU A 187 19.42 -2.15 -2.36
N PRO A 188 19.82 -3.44 -2.41
CA PRO A 188 20.50 -4.10 -1.31
C PRO A 188 21.83 -3.45 -0.92
N ASP A 189 22.59 -2.98 -1.91
CA ASP A 189 23.90 -2.35 -1.70
C ASP A 189 23.80 -1.05 -0.87
N GLU A 190 22.61 -0.45 -0.84
CA GLU A 190 22.30 0.76 -0.08
C GLU A 190 21.45 0.48 1.17
N LYS A 191 21.06 -0.78 1.39
CA LYS A 191 20.10 -1.20 2.42
C LYS A 191 18.79 -0.40 2.33
N LYS A 192 18.36 -0.08 1.11
CA LYS A 192 17.25 0.83 0.86
C LYS A 192 16.10 0.11 0.18
N TRP A 193 14.90 0.38 0.65
CA TRP A 193 13.65 -0.01 0.03
C TRP A 193 12.88 1.24 -0.34
N VAL A 194 12.37 1.29 -1.58
CA VAL A 194 11.60 2.43 -2.08
C VAL A 194 10.26 1.92 -2.57
N ALA A 195 9.16 2.60 -2.21
CA ALA A 195 7.84 2.30 -2.73
C ALA A 195 7.22 3.50 -3.45
N ILE A 196 6.54 3.21 -4.56
CA ILE A 196 5.90 4.19 -5.46
C ILE A 196 4.44 3.77 -5.57
N TYR A 197 3.56 4.64 -5.08
CA TYR A 197 2.11 4.43 -5.07
C TYR A 197 1.41 5.48 -5.92
N LEU A 198 0.36 5.07 -6.62
CA LEU A 198 -0.36 5.90 -7.58
C LEU A 198 -1.86 5.73 -7.36
N ALA A 199 -2.62 6.82 -7.48
CA ALA A 199 -4.07 6.77 -7.45
C ALA A 199 -4.66 7.83 -8.40
N PHE A 200 -5.82 7.54 -8.97
CA PHE A 200 -6.57 8.52 -9.76
C PHE A 200 -7.28 9.51 -8.82
N GLN A 201 -7.37 10.78 -9.23
CA GLN A 201 -8.08 11.81 -8.45
C GLN A 201 -9.57 11.52 -8.25
N SER A 202 -10.17 10.73 -9.14
CA SER A 202 -11.56 10.32 -9.04
C SER A 202 -11.79 9.18 -8.05
N GLN A 203 -10.73 8.55 -7.55
CA GLN A 203 -10.84 7.44 -6.61
C GLN A 203 -11.02 7.93 -5.18
N CYS A 204 -11.80 7.18 -4.41
CA CYS A 204 -11.93 7.43 -2.99
C CYS A 204 -10.97 6.59 -2.16
N PHE A 205 -10.34 7.21 -1.17
CA PHE A 205 -9.47 6.56 -0.18
C PHE A 205 -10.21 5.95 1.02
N HIS A 206 -11.54 5.98 1.01
CA HIS A 206 -12.40 5.26 1.96
C HIS A 206 -13.34 4.34 1.18
N THR A 207 -13.15 3.04 1.37
CA THR A 207 -13.83 2.02 0.57
C THR A 207 -14.45 0.94 1.45
N ASP A 208 -15.51 0.33 0.94
CA ASP A 208 -16.20 -0.79 1.57
C ASP A 208 -15.27 -1.98 1.77
N ASP A 209 -15.32 -2.60 2.96
CA ASP A 209 -14.36 -3.59 3.42
C ASP A 209 -14.45 -4.95 2.72
N ILE A 210 -15.44 -5.14 1.83
CA ILE A 210 -15.67 -6.37 1.07
C ILE A 210 -15.48 -6.12 -0.43
N SER A 211 -16.14 -5.10 -0.97
CA SER A 211 -16.16 -4.82 -2.41
C SER A 211 -15.04 -3.90 -2.88
N GLY A 212 -14.45 -3.10 -2.00
CA GLY A 212 -13.54 -2.03 -2.40
C GLY A 212 -14.26 -0.86 -3.09
N ASN A 213 -15.59 -0.84 -3.11
CA ASN A 213 -16.35 0.28 -3.66
C ASN A 213 -16.21 1.53 -2.80
N LYS A 214 -16.33 2.72 -3.41
CA LYS A 214 -16.32 3.98 -2.67
C LYS A 214 -17.45 4.02 -1.64
N LEU A 215 -17.21 4.66 -0.50
CA LEU A 215 -18.23 4.96 0.52
C LEU A 215 -18.73 6.41 0.36
N PRO A 216 -19.86 6.66 -0.34
CA PRO A 216 -20.25 8.02 -0.75
C PRO A 216 -20.35 9.01 0.41
N GLU A 217 -20.82 8.54 1.57
CA GLU A 217 -20.98 9.36 2.79
C GLU A 217 -19.67 9.98 3.29
N VAL A 218 -18.53 9.34 3.00
CA VAL A 218 -17.19 9.80 3.39
C VAL A 218 -16.49 10.50 2.23
N CYS A 219 -16.62 9.95 1.02
CA CYS A 219 -15.90 10.42 -0.16
C CYS A 219 -16.44 11.72 -0.74
N ASP A 220 -17.76 11.93 -0.63
CA ASP A 220 -18.46 13.07 -1.24
C ASP A 220 -18.80 14.15 -0.19
N GLY A 221 -18.42 13.93 1.09
CA GLY A 221 -18.60 14.87 2.21
C GLY A 221 -17.28 15.55 2.64
N GLU A 222 -17.37 16.66 3.37
CA GLU A 222 -16.21 17.43 3.91
C GLU A 222 -15.41 16.69 5.01
N ALA A 223 -15.63 15.39 5.19
CA ALA A 223 -14.99 14.60 6.24
C ALA A 223 -13.60 14.09 5.82
N GLU A 224 -12.72 14.99 5.37
CA GLU A 224 -11.29 14.81 5.66
C GLU A 224 -11.13 15.11 7.14
N GLY A 225 -11.34 14.07 7.95
CA GLY A 225 -11.37 14.18 9.41
C GLY A 225 -10.14 14.91 9.92
N GLU A 226 -10.40 16.00 10.66
CA GLU A 226 -9.46 16.47 11.67
C GLU A 226 -8.98 15.25 12.46
N LYS A 227 -7.69 15.22 12.82
CA LYS A 227 -7.11 14.06 13.50
C LYS A 227 -7.91 13.77 14.77
N ASP A 228 -8.70 12.70 14.75
CA ASP A 228 -9.68 12.40 15.81
C ASP A 228 -9.02 11.67 16.98
N VAL A 229 -8.67 10.40 16.75
CA VAL A 229 -7.99 9.54 17.71
C VAL A 229 -6.85 8.82 17.01
N GLN A 230 -5.65 8.90 17.57
CA GLN A 230 -4.45 8.31 16.98
C GLN A 230 -3.92 7.14 17.80
N ILE A 231 -3.38 6.13 17.11
CA ILE A 231 -2.54 5.11 17.72
C ILE A 231 -1.14 5.69 17.85
N ILE A 232 -0.70 5.97 19.08
CA ILE A 232 0.61 6.60 19.32
C ILE A 232 1.67 5.61 19.79
N ALA A 233 1.25 4.45 20.30
CA ALA A 233 2.16 3.43 20.80
C ALA A 233 1.50 2.07 20.93
N ALA A 234 2.30 1.00 20.90
CA ALA A 234 1.85 -0.36 21.14
C ALA A 234 2.88 -1.18 21.92
N HIS A 235 2.39 -1.99 22.83
CA HIS A 235 3.17 -3.00 23.55
C HIS A 235 2.91 -4.35 22.90
N VAL A 236 3.74 -4.70 21.92
CA VAL A 236 3.52 -5.86 21.04
C VAL A 236 4.18 -7.14 21.55
N ASN A 237 5.26 -7.01 22.33
CA ASN A 237 6.07 -8.14 22.79
C ASN A 237 6.25 -8.05 24.32
N PRO A 238 5.25 -8.39 25.13
CA PRO A 238 5.36 -8.35 26.60
C PRO A 238 6.32 -9.43 27.12
N GLU A 239 6.85 -9.25 28.34
CA GLU A 239 7.66 -10.31 28.95
C GLU A 239 6.80 -11.53 29.31
N GLY A 240 7.27 -12.73 28.95
CA GLY A 240 6.60 -13.98 29.30
C GLY A 240 5.66 -14.47 28.19
N ARG A 241 4.36 -14.60 28.49
CA ARG A 241 3.36 -15.03 27.50
C ARG A 241 2.75 -13.81 26.81
N ASP A 242 2.80 -13.75 25.48
CA ASP A 242 2.29 -12.62 24.69
C ASP A 242 0.76 -12.45 24.80
N LEU A 243 0.03 -13.55 24.61
CA LEU A 243 -1.43 -13.57 24.52
C LEU A 243 -2.10 -12.94 25.75
N GLY A 244 -2.83 -11.85 25.51
CA GLY A 244 -3.61 -11.13 26.52
C GLY A 244 -2.81 -10.18 27.40
N LEU A 245 -1.52 -9.94 27.10
CA LEU A 245 -0.69 -8.93 27.75
C LEU A 245 -0.32 -7.75 26.83
N GLU A 246 -0.63 -7.86 25.55
CA GLU A 246 -0.48 -6.80 24.57
C GLU A 246 -1.40 -5.61 24.86
N SER A 247 -0.96 -4.42 24.45
CA SER A 247 -1.80 -3.22 24.56
C SER A 247 -1.49 -2.19 23.48
N VAL A 248 -2.48 -1.34 23.20
CA VAL A 248 -2.39 -0.22 22.27
C VAL A 248 -2.71 1.06 23.04
N ILE A 249 -1.99 2.15 22.78
CA ILE A 249 -2.24 3.46 23.39
C ILE A 249 -2.86 4.37 22.34
N LEU A 250 -4.06 4.85 22.65
CA LEU A 250 -4.82 5.77 21.82
C LEU A 250 -4.77 7.18 22.41
N LEU A 251 -4.58 8.20 21.57
CA LEU A 251 -4.61 9.61 21.95
C LEU A 251 -5.79 10.31 21.26
N ASN A 252 -6.67 10.95 22.02
CA ASN A 252 -7.66 11.85 21.46
C ASN A 252 -7.03 13.23 21.23
N THR A 253 -6.93 13.66 19.97
CA THR A 253 -6.34 14.94 19.57
C THR A 253 -7.36 16.05 19.34
N THR A 254 -8.65 15.76 19.53
CA THR A 254 -9.76 16.72 19.38
C THR A 254 -10.03 17.50 20.67
N PRO A 255 -10.76 18.63 20.59
CA PRO A 255 -11.20 19.35 21.79
C PRO A 255 -12.38 18.70 22.52
N ASP A 256 -12.99 17.63 21.97
CA ASP A 256 -14.20 17.02 22.50
C ASP A 256 -13.99 15.56 22.96
N PRO A 257 -14.74 15.06 23.97
CA PRO A 257 -14.67 13.64 24.34
C PRO A 257 -15.13 12.73 23.20
N VAL A 258 -14.40 11.64 22.96
CA VAL A 258 -14.74 10.63 21.94
C VAL A 258 -15.26 9.36 22.61
N ASP A 259 -16.47 8.94 22.28
CA ASP A 259 -17.03 7.64 22.67
C ASP A 259 -16.56 6.54 21.71
N LEU A 260 -15.87 5.53 22.24
CA LEU A 260 -15.36 4.39 21.48
C LEU A 260 -16.37 3.25 21.36
N THR A 261 -17.61 3.43 21.80
CA THR A 261 -18.65 2.40 21.66
C THR A 261 -18.86 2.07 20.18
N GLY A 262 -18.68 0.81 19.81
CA GLY A 262 -18.78 0.34 18.43
C GLY A 262 -17.49 0.44 17.63
N TRP A 263 -16.49 1.18 18.10
CA TRP A 263 -15.16 1.25 17.48
C TRP A 263 -14.41 -0.07 17.65
N ALA A 264 -13.39 -0.30 16.83
CA ALA A 264 -12.57 -1.51 16.91
C ALA A 264 -11.10 -1.26 16.57
N LEU A 265 -10.22 -2.06 17.16
CA LEU A 265 -8.86 -2.29 16.64
C LEU A 265 -8.89 -3.49 15.69
N ALA A 266 -8.07 -3.47 14.64
CA ALA A 266 -7.87 -4.58 13.72
C ALA A 266 -6.39 -4.87 13.46
N ASP A 267 -6.05 -6.16 13.32
CA ASP A 267 -4.70 -6.61 12.94
C ASP A 267 -4.56 -6.86 11.42
N LYS A 268 -3.38 -7.31 11.00
CA LYS A 268 -3.07 -7.62 9.59
C LYS A 268 -3.97 -8.70 8.97
N ASN A 269 -4.55 -9.57 9.79
CA ASN A 269 -5.44 -10.65 9.37
C ASN A 269 -6.92 -10.24 9.51
N LYS A 270 -7.20 -8.95 9.73
CA LYS A 270 -8.54 -8.39 9.96
C LYS A 270 -9.25 -8.96 11.21
N LYS A 271 -8.53 -9.57 12.16
CA LYS A 271 -9.12 -9.91 13.46
C LYS A 271 -9.37 -8.63 14.23
N LYS A 272 -10.53 -8.54 14.90
CA LYS A 272 -11.00 -7.32 15.56
C LYS A 272 -11.08 -7.46 17.07
N GLU A 273 -10.82 -6.36 17.76
CA GLU A 273 -11.04 -6.17 19.19
C GLU A 273 -11.96 -4.95 19.35
N ASN A 274 -13.18 -5.16 19.85
CA ASN A 274 -14.13 -4.08 20.03
C ASN A 274 -13.72 -3.19 21.20
N LEU A 275 -13.93 -1.88 21.03
CA LEU A 275 -13.61 -0.86 22.01
C LEU A 275 -14.88 -0.39 22.73
N SER A 276 -14.67 0.26 23.87
CA SER A 276 -15.74 0.88 24.64
C SER A 276 -15.23 1.98 25.56
N GLY A 277 -16.17 2.80 26.03
CA GLY A 277 -15.93 3.91 26.93
C GLY A 277 -15.38 5.14 26.21
N VAL A 278 -15.08 6.17 26.98
CA VAL A 278 -14.73 7.50 26.45
C VAL A 278 -13.22 7.76 26.56
N ILE A 279 -12.66 8.52 25.61
CA ILE A 279 -11.35 9.18 25.72
C ILE A 279 -11.58 10.69 25.75
N ASN A 280 -11.18 11.34 26.84
CA ASN A 280 -11.34 12.79 26.99
C ASN A 280 -10.36 13.58 26.09
N PRO A 281 -10.61 14.88 25.85
CA PRO A 281 -9.71 15.73 25.07
C PRO A 281 -8.27 15.67 25.58
N GLY A 282 -7.31 15.38 24.69
CA GLY A 282 -5.89 15.26 25.02
C GLY A 282 -5.50 14.06 25.89
N GLU A 283 -6.44 13.16 26.21
CA GLU A 283 -6.17 11.96 26.99
C GLU A 283 -5.51 10.88 26.14
N ALA A 284 -4.44 10.27 26.69
CA ALA A 284 -3.87 9.03 26.16
C ALA A 284 -4.37 7.83 26.98
N LYS A 285 -5.15 6.95 26.34
CA LYS A 285 -5.76 5.79 26.97
C LYS A 285 -5.09 4.50 26.51
N ARG A 286 -4.63 3.68 27.46
CA ARG A 286 -4.13 2.32 27.18
C ARG A 286 -5.29 1.35 27.07
N ILE A 287 -5.41 0.70 25.92
CA ILE A 287 -6.33 -0.40 25.65
C ILE A 287 -5.55 -1.71 25.78
N LYS A 288 -5.94 -2.54 26.75
CA LYS A 288 -5.39 -3.90 26.90
C LYS A 288 -6.15 -4.84 25.98
N LEU A 289 -5.45 -5.65 25.19
CA LEU A 289 -6.08 -6.61 24.29
C LEU A 289 -6.54 -7.86 25.06
N SER A 290 -7.68 -8.43 24.66
CA SER A 290 -8.25 -9.63 25.29
C SER A 290 -7.42 -10.88 25.06
N GLY A 291 -6.70 -10.95 23.93
CA GLY A 291 -6.03 -12.16 23.43
C GLY A 291 -6.93 -13.07 22.59
N GLU A 292 -8.23 -12.76 22.47
CA GLU A 292 -9.19 -13.51 21.65
C GLU A 292 -9.37 -12.90 20.25
N GLY A 293 -9.27 -11.57 20.16
CA GLY A 293 -9.42 -10.80 18.92
C GLY A 293 -8.09 -10.51 18.20
N VAL A 294 -7.73 -9.23 18.19
CA VAL A 294 -6.47 -8.70 17.61
C VAL A 294 -5.26 -9.46 18.18
N GLN A 295 -4.31 -9.82 17.31
CA GLN A 295 -3.04 -10.42 17.70
C GLN A 295 -1.88 -9.61 17.12
N LEU A 296 -1.02 -9.06 17.98
CA LEU A 296 0.16 -8.31 17.58
C LEU A 296 1.35 -9.27 17.48
N SER A 297 1.93 -9.37 16.29
CA SER A 297 2.96 -10.37 16.02
C SER A 297 4.34 -9.85 16.38
N ASN A 298 5.13 -10.64 17.09
CA ASN A 298 6.56 -10.39 17.28
C ASN A 298 7.39 -10.45 15.98
N LYS A 299 6.76 -10.71 14.83
CA LYS A 299 7.37 -10.71 13.48
C LYS A 299 7.02 -9.46 12.67
N GLY A 300 6.49 -8.43 13.31
CA GLY A 300 5.95 -7.26 12.63
C GLY A 300 4.48 -7.43 12.23
N GLY A 301 3.81 -6.30 12.05
CA GLY A 301 2.40 -6.26 11.72
C GLY A 301 1.87 -4.85 11.53
N ILE A 302 0.55 -4.76 11.48
CA ILE A 302 -0.17 -3.49 11.39
C ILE A 302 -1.25 -3.46 12.48
N ILE A 303 -1.61 -2.25 12.90
CA ILE A 303 -2.70 -1.99 13.83
C ILE A 303 -3.55 -0.89 13.22
N THR A 304 -4.84 -1.16 13.04
CA THR A 304 -5.79 -0.23 12.44
C THR A 304 -6.89 0.09 13.43
N LEU A 305 -7.18 1.37 13.62
CA LEU A 305 -8.31 1.87 14.40
C LEU A 305 -9.48 2.15 13.46
N LEU A 306 -10.63 1.57 13.77
CA LEU A 306 -11.88 1.70 13.02
C LEU A 306 -12.93 2.39 13.89
N ASP A 307 -13.74 3.27 13.30
CA ASP A 307 -14.91 3.85 13.96
C ASP A 307 -16.08 2.85 14.06
N ASP A 308 -17.21 3.32 14.58
CA ASP A 308 -18.46 2.58 14.74
C ASP A 308 -19.13 2.17 13.42
N ARG A 309 -18.71 2.78 12.31
CA ARG A 309 -19.12 2.43 10.93
C ARG A 309 -18.12 1.47 10.27
N GLY A 310 -17.01 1.18 10.92
CA GLY A 310 -15.93 0.35 10.39
C GLY A 310 -14.97 1.10 9.46
N ILE A 311 -15.02 2.43 9.41
CA ILE A 311 -14.13 3.27 8.63
C ILE A 311 -12.81 3.45 9.36
N LYS A 312 -11.70 3.37 8.63
CA LYS A 312 -10.37 3.59 9.19
C LYS A 312 -10.19 5.04 9.65
N ILE A 313 -9.92 5.21 10.94
CA ILE A 313 -9.56 6.50 11.55
C ILE A 313 -8.05 6.69 11.59
N HIS A 314 -7.31 5.64 11.99
CA HIS A 314 -5.86 5.68 12.04
C HIS A 314 -5.28 4.30 11.80
N GLY A 315 -4.03 4.24 11.37
CA GLY A 315 -3.33 2.98 11.19
C GLY A 315 -1.83 3.15 11.35
N VAL A 316 -1.20 2.17 11.97
CA VAL A 316 0.25 2.10 12.16
C VAL A 316 0.76 0.75 11.69
N LYS A 317 2.06 0.68 11.43
CA LYS A 317 2.80 -0.52 11.05
C LYS A 317 4.06 -0.59 11.89
N TYR A 318 4.54 -1.80 12.16
CA TYR A 318 5.78 -2.03 12.87
C TYR A 318 6.48 -3.26 12.33
N THR A 319 7.80 -3.22 12.27
CA THR A 319 8.64 -4.32 11.80
C THR A 319 8.95 -5.34 12.89
N LYS A 320 9.55 -6.45 12.49
CA LYS A 320 10.12 -7.41 13.43
C LYS A 320 11.25 -6.80 14.24
N GLU A 321 12.09 -5.98 13.64
CA GLU A 321 13.19 -5.29 14.32
C GLU A 321 12.66 -4.47 15.50
N GLU A 322 11.57 -3.73 15.30
CA GLU A 322 10.91 -2.95 16.34
C GLU A 322 10.24 -3.83 17.40
N ALA A 323 9.64 -4.95 16.99
CA ALA A 323 8.98 -5.91 17.88
C ALA A 323 9.94 -6.83 18.65
N THR A 324 11.24 -6.83 18.33
CA THR A 324 12.18 -7.83 18.85
C THR A 324 12.45 -7.70 20.35
N ARG A 325 12.26 -6.52 20.95
CA ARG A 325 12.66 -6.25 22.35
C ARG A 325 11.51 -6.54 23.33
N PRO A 326 11.59 -7.60 24.16
CA PRO A 326 10.53 -7.92 25.10
C PRO A 326 10.37 -6.84 26.18
N GLY A 327 9.14 -6.54 26.55
CA GLY A 327 8.79 -5.53 27.55
C GLY A 327 8.87 -4.08 27.06
N TRP A 328 9.30 -3.83 25.82
CA TRP A 328 9.36 -2.47 25.26
C TRP A 328 8.03 -2.06 24.63
N THR A 329 7.76 -0.77 24.67
CA THR A 329 6.63 -0.16 23.97
C THR A 329 7.17 0.52 22.71
N ILE A 330 6.61 0.16 21.56
CA ILE A 330 6.87 0.81 20.27
C ILE A 330 6.11 2.14 20.25
N VAL A 331 6.75 3.20 19.76
CA VAL A 331 6.16 4.54 19.59
C VAL A 331 6.14 4.84 18.09
N PHE A 332 5.03 5.40 17.61
CA PHE A 332 4.77 5.64 16.18
C PHE A 332 4.88 7.12 15.79
#